data_AF-A0A968VC33-F1
#
_entry.id   AF-A0A968VC33-F1
#
_cell.length_a   1.000
_cell.length_b   1.000
_cell.length_c   1.000
_cell.angle_alpha   90.00
_cell.angle_beta   90.00
_cell.angle_gamma   90.00
#
_symmetry.space_group_name_H-M   'P 1'
#
loop_
_entity.id
_entity.type
_entity.pdbx_description
1 polymer ?
#
loop_
_entity_poly.entity_id
_entity_poly.type
_entity_poly.pdbx_seq_one_letter_code
_entity_poly.pdbx_strand_id
1 'polypeptide(L)'
;MTNSVFEDRKQPSYRRLEATLGITSLFFISLIIILSIFAPTLASLILITYSFMWLMKYSLNVIYTITTYKRMKRWQSIDIFRLLELIETDFDQAKKILEQLAYKYKNKIEWKERIDSQINQLSKNLNSKFAKPSNVFHICNFAIYNESAKVLQESLQRIYECNYNLSNVLVIVSQEERIGEEFNCNIRKIISDLRWTQTHNINEIDHKDVLSKDLKNLKYSNLVLKKIHLSSSKLNIVFTQHPDGLTGEIKGKASNEDWGARIASLILKSKKIDEDLAIVTSLDADSLLVPGFFHNLSYTFCTSPNRFQSGFQPIHSYSSNFFDTSLWPRQVATQTTLSNMTNLGISGETPFFAIYSVPLQVLYKVNFWEKELIAEDFLLFTKCLVKFDGGFQVYPFFGVFEGDAVIADDFIEEVIGQYKQLQRWAWGGVEAFPYMYKKFFIEPAGKNIPLRIRLRWIYLLFSNHFFWSSSPVLFSLGLFTSNIWRPKFSPTSNSSKLSYIFSIFCHH
;
A
#
# COMPACT_ATOMS: atom_id res chain seq x y z
N MET A 1 20.21 0.87 19.46
CA MET A 1 19.94 -0.44 18.84
C MET A 1 18.45 -0.65 18.88
N THR A 2 17.77 -0.76 17.74
CA THR A 2 16.40 -1.27 17.72
C THR A 2 16.49 -2.76 18.02
N ASN A 3 15.90 -3.21 19.12
CA ASN A 3 15.82 -4.65 19.41
C ASN A 3 15.09 -5.35 18.27
N SER A 4 15.57 -6.54 17.89
CA SER A 4 14.91 -7.43 16.95
C SER A 4 13.50 -7.75 17.45
N VAL A 5 12.52 -7.71 16.56
CA VAL A 5 11.14 -8.12 16.80
C VAL A 5 11.09 -9.59 17.20
N PHE A 6 11.95 -10.45 16.65
CA PHE A 6 12.04 -11.85 17.09
C PHE A 6 12.36 -11.98 18.58
N GLU A 7 13.29 -11.16 19.09
CA GLU A 7 13.60 -11.14 20.52
C GLU A 7 12.44 -10.56 21.35
N ASP A 8 11.71 -9.58 20.81
CA ASP A 8 10.52 -9.07 21.48
C ASP A 8 9.42 -10.11 21.58
N ARG A 9 9.19 -10.92 20.53
CA ARG A 9 8.16 -11.97 20.51
C ARG A 9 8.40 -13.08 21.52
N LYS A 10 9.64 -13.23 22.03
CA LYS A 10 9.94 -14.12 23.15
C LYS A 10 9.41 -13.58 24.49
N GLN A 11 9.15 -12.28 24.59
CA GLN A 11 8.67 -11.65 25.82
C GLN A 11 7.16 -11.83 25.99
N PRO A 12 6.67 -12.27 27.16
CA PRO A 12 5.23 -12.39 27.43
C PRO A 12 4.46 -11.07 27.32
N SER A 13 5.11 -9.92 27.53
CA SER A 13 4.50 -8.61 27.33
C SER A 13 4.14 -8.35 25.87
N TYR A 14 5.02 -8.73 24.93
CA TYR A 14 4.75 -8.58 23.49
C TYR A 14 3.66 -9.54 23.02
N ARG A 15 3.71 -10.80 23.47
CA ARG A 15 2.68 -11.81 23.18
C ARG A 15 1.28 -11.40 23.66
N ARG A 16 1.18 -10.72 24.80
CA ARG A 16 -0.10 -10.14 25.27
C ARG A 16 -0.62 -9.06 24.33
N LEU A 17 0.26 -8.24 23.75
CA LEU A 17 -0.15 -7.23 22.77
C LEU A 17 -0.67 -7.87 21.48
N GLU A 18 -0.02 -8.91 20.95
CA GLU A 18 -0.51 -9.70 19.81
C GLU A 18 -1.92 -10.26 20.08
N ALA A 19 -2.14 -10.81 21.28
CA ALA A 19 -3.42 -11.39 21.66
C ALA A 19 -4.55 -10.35 21.86
N THR A 20 -4.21 -9.07 22.08
CA THR A 20 -5.18 -8.01 22.42
C THR A 20 -6.34 -7.95 21.44
N LEU A 21 -6.07 -7.90 20.13
CA LEU A 21 -7.12 -7.76 19.11
C LEU A 21 -8.08 -8.95 19.11
N GLY A 22 -7.56 -10.17 19.22
CA GLY A 22 -8.39 -11.37 19.28
C GLY A 22 -9.21 -11.46 20.56
N ILE A 23 -8.58 -11.19 21.72
CA ILE A 23 -9.24 -11.22 23.02
C ILE A 23 -10.35 -10.18 23.08
N THR A 24 -10.12 -8.95 22.61
CA THR A 24 -11.15 -7.89 22.65
C THR A 24 -12.33 -8.23 21.74
N SER A 25 -12.09 -8.76 20.53
CA SER A 25 -13.15 -9.20 19.63
C SER A 25 -13.98 -10.34 20.21
N LEU A 26 -13.35 -11.38 20.73
CA LEU A 26 -14.03 -12.52 21.35
C LEU A 26 -14.79 -12.12 22.61
N PHE A 27 -14.18 -11.27 23.44
CA PHE A 27 -14.83 -10.72 24.63
C PHE A 27 -16.08 -9.93 24.24
N PHE A 28 -16.00 -9.06 23.23
CA PHE A 28 -17.15 -8.26 22.79
C PHE A 28 -18.29 -9.15 22.27
N ILE A 29 -18.00 -10.13 21.43
CA ILE A 29 -19.01 -11.08 20.93
C ILE A 29 -19.65 -11.85 22.09
N SER A 30 -18.84 -12.38 23.01
CA SER A 30 -19.31 -13.14 24.17
C SER A 30 -20.16 -12.26 25.10
N LEU A 31 -19.74 -11.01 25.30
CA LEU A 31 -20.47 -10.03 26.11
C LEU A 31 -21.87 -9.79 25.55
N ILE A 32 -22.01 -9.62 24.23
CA ILE A 32 -23.32 -9.45 23.59
C ILE A 32 -24.21 -10.68 23.80
N ILE A 33 -23.66 -11.89 23.63
CA ILE A 33 -24.40 -13.15 23.85
C ILE A 33 -24.86 -13.26 25.31
N ILE A 34 -23.97 -13.02 26.27
CA ILE A 34 -24.28 -13.08 27.71
C ILE A 34 -25.34 -12.02 28.05
N LEU A 35 -25.17 -10.78 27.62
CA LEU A 35 -26.14 -9.71 27.87
C LEU A 35 -27.50 -10.02 27.24
N SER A 36 -27.56 -10.69 26.08
CA SER A 36 -28.83 -11.09 25.48
C SER A 36 -29.64 -12.08 26.34
N ILE A 37 -28.95 -12.88 27.18
CA ILE A 37 -29.59 -13.85 28.08
C ILE A 37 -30.05 -13.18 29.37
N PHE A 38 -29.19 -12.34 29.98
CA PHE A 38 -29.40 -11.80 31.32
C PHE A 38 -29.96 -10.37 31.36
N ALA A 39 -29.64 -9.53 30.38
CA ALA A 39 -30.01 -8.12 30.31
C ALA A 39 -30.36 -7.70 28.86
N PRO A 40 -31.42 -8.27 28.26
CA PRO A 40 -31.66 -8.16 26.82
C PRO A 40 -31.95 -6.73 26.34
N THR A 41 -32.51 -5.87 27.21
CA THR A 41 -32.66 -4.43 26.91
C THR A 41 -31.31 -3.76 26.70
N LEU A 42 -30.31 -4.04 27.55
CA LEU A 42 -28.97 -3.47 27.42
C LEU A 42 -28.26 -4.03 26.18
N ALA A 43 -28.37 -5.33 25.91
CA ALA A 43 -27.85 -5.93 24.69
C ALA A 43 -28.42 -5.27 23.42
N SER A 44 -29.74 -5.05 23.39
CA SER A 44 -30.40 -4.39 22.28
C SER A 44 -29.95 -2.94 22.08
N LEU A 45 -29.73 -2.19 23.17
CA LEU A 45 -29.20 -0.83 23.09
C LEU A 45 -27.79 -0.80 22.51
N ILE A 46 -26.90 -1.69 22.98
CA ILE A 46 -25.53 -1.79 22.45
C ILE A 46 -25.55 -2.15 20.97
N LEU A 47 -26.37 -3.12 20.55
CA LEU A 47 -26.49 -3.52 19.15
C LEU A 47 -27.06 -2.40 18.27
N ILE A 48 -28.08 -1.66 18.74
CA ILE A 48 -28.63 -0.51 18.00
C ILE A 48 -27.55 0.57 17.84
N THR A 49 -26.83 0.91 18.91
CA THR A 49 -25.73 1.89 18.84
C THR A 49 -24.63 1.42 17.89
N TYR A 50 -24.25 0.14 17.94
CA TYR A 50 -23.27 -0.47 17.05
C TYR A 50 -23.70 -0.39 15.58
N SER A 51 -24.94 -0.81 15.27
CA SER A 51 -25.50 -0.76 13.92
C SER A 51 -25.64 0.68 13.42
N PHE A 52 -26.05 1.62 14.27
CA PHE A 52 -26.15 3.03 13.91
C PHE A 52 -24.78 3.66 13.64
N MET A 53 -23.77 3.35 14.45
CA MET A 53 -22.38 3.75 14.21
C MET A 53 -21.89 3.22 12.84
N TRP A 54 -22.22 1.97 12.50
CA TRP A 54 -21.89 1.42 11.18
C TRP A 54 -22.62 2.09 10.05
N LEU A 55 -23.92 2.38 10.20
CA LEU A 55 -24.68 3.14 9.22
C LEU A 55 -24.00 4.50 8.95
N MET A 56 -23.58 5.21 10.00
CA MET A 56 -22.86 6.48 9.88
C MET A 56 -21.49 6.29 9.22
N LYS A 57 -20.71 5.29 9.63
CA LYS A 57 -19.40 4.99 9.04
C LYS A 57 -19.49 4.66 7.55
N TYR A 58 -20.44 3.81 7.15
CA TYR A 58 -20.65 3.49 5.73
C TYR A 58 -21.16 4.69 4.94
N SER A 59 -22.06 5.50 5.51
CA SER A 59 -22.52 6.73 4.86
C SER A 59 -21.34 7.68 4.58
N LEU A 60 -20.43 7.85 5.55
CA LEU A 60 -19.21 8.62 5.36
C LEU A 60 -18.28 8.00 4.31
N ASN A 61 -18.07 6.69 4.33
CA ASN A 61 -17.26 6.00 3.33
C ASN A 61 -17.80 6.23 1.91
N VAL A 62 -19.12 6.17 1.71
CA VAL A 62 -19.76 6.48 0.42
C VAL A 62 -19.46 7.92 -0.01
N ILE A 63 -19.58 8.89 0.89
CA ILE A 63 -19.26 10.29 0.60
C ILE A 63 -17.79 10.45 0.20
N TYR A 64 -16.86 9.83 0.93
CA TYR A 64 -15.43 9.88 0.62
C TYR A 64 -15.12 9.20 -0.70
N THR A 65 -15.66 8.01 -0.97
CA THR A 65 -15.50 7.31 -2.26
C THR A 65 -16.01 8.16 -3.42
N ILE A 66 -17.21 8.75 -3.33
CA ILE A 66 -17.75 9.63 -4.36
C ILE A 66 -16.84 10.87 -4.55
N THR A 67 -16.31 11.40 -3.45
CA THR A 67 -15.41 12.56 -3.48
C THR A 67 -14.10 12.22 -4.17
N THR A 68 -13.46 11.10 -3.82
CA THR A 68 -12.25 10.59 -4.46
C THR A 68 -12.49 10.28 -5.94
N TYR A 69 -13.60 9.63 -6.28
CA TYR A 69 -13.96 9.36 -7.67
C TYR A 69 -14.10 10.64 -8.49
N LYS A 70 -14.82 11.64 -7.96
CA LYS A 70 -14.95 12.96 -8.61
C LYS A 70 -13.60 13.65 -8.73
N ARG A 71 -12.71 13.53 -7.72
CA ARG A 71 -11.35 14.08 -7.74
C ARG A 71 -10.51 13.41 -8.84
N MET A 72 -10.57 12.09 -8.94
CA MET A 72 -9.93 11.31 -10.00
C MET A 72 -10.42 11.72 -11.38
N LYS A 73 -11.74 11.84 -11.60
CA LYS A 73 -12.29 12.26 -12.90
C LYS A 73 -11.84 13.66 -13.31
N ARG A 74 -11.60 14.57 -12.36
CA ARG A 74 -11.03 15.90 -12.66
C ARG A 74 -9.58 15.78 -13.11
N TRP A 75 -8.77 14.96 -12.43
CA TRP A 75 -7.39 14.72 -12.83
C TRP A 75 -7.28 14.01 -14.18
N GLN A 76 -8.14 13.03 -14.45
CA GLN A 76 -8.23 12.35 -15.75
C GLN A 76 -8.65 13.28 -16.90
N SER A 77 -9.27 14.43 -16.60
CA SER A 77 -9.60 15.43 -17.63
C SER A 77 -8.38 16.25 -18.09
N ILE A 78 -7.25 16.10 -17.42
CA ILE A 78 -5.99 16.75 -17.76
C ILE A 78 -5.19 15.77 -18.60
N ASP A 79 -4.73 16.22 -19.76
CA ASP A 79 -3.68 15.51 -20.48
C ASP A 79 -2.37 15.67 -19.70
N ILE A 80 -2.07 14.66 -18.88
CA ILE A 80 -0.88 14.66 -18.03
C ILE A 80 0.40 14.69 -18.88
N PHE A 81 0.40 14.05 -20.05
CA PHE A 81 1.56 14.02 -20.93
C PHE A 81 1.87 15.43 -21.44
N ARG A 82 0.85 16.12 -21.96
CA ARG A 82 0.98 17.51 -22.40
C ARG A 82 1.35 18.46 -21.26
N LEU A 83 0.78 18.25 -20.07
CA LEU A 83 1.10 19.09 -18.91
C LEU A 83 2.58 18.96 -18.51
N LEU A 84 3.13 17.75 -18.45
CA LEU A 84 4.55 17.55 -18.12
C LEU A 84 5.47 18.17 -19.17
N GLU A 85 5.15 18.01 -20.45
CA GLU A 85 5.89 18.64 -21.54
C GLU A 85 5.91 20.17 -21.38
N LEU A 86 4.77 20.78 -21.08
CA LEU A 86 4.66 22.23 -20.90
C LEU A 86 5.37 22.72 -19.65
N ILE A 87 5.36 21.97 -18.53
CA ILE A 87 6.12 22.36 -17.33
C ILE A 87 7.60 22.58 -17.66
N GLU A 88 8.14 21.83 -18.62
CA GLU A 88 9.56 21.86 -18.98
C GLU A 88 9.88 22.81 -20.14
N THR A 89 8.91 23.07 -21.03
CA THR A 89 9.11 23.85 -22.26
C THR A 89 8.51 25.26 -22.19
N ASP A 90 7.33 25.42 -21.60
CA ASP A 90 6.60 26.68 -21.45
C ASP A 90 5.80 26.67 -20.13
N PHE A 91 6.49 27.03 -19.05
CA PHE A 91 5.91 27.04 -17.72
C PHE A 91 4.71 27.99 -17.61
N ASP A 92 4.68 29.10 -18.34
CA ASP A 92 3.57 30.04 -18.33
C ASP A 92 2.30 29.42 -18.93
N GLN A 93 2.45 28.63 -20.01
CA GLN A 93 1.33 27.87 -20.57
C GLN A 93 0.86 26.76 -19.61
N ALA A 94 1.78 26.01 -18.98
CA ALA A 94 1.43 25.01 -17.97
C ALA A 94 0.66 25.64 -16.79
N LYS A 95 1.15 26.78 -16.30
CA LYS A 95 0.52 27.54 -15.22
C LYS A 95 -0.89 27.99 -15.60
N LYS A 96 -1.10 28.52 -16.81
CA LYS A 96 -2.44 28.91 -17.30
C LYS A 96 -3.41 27.72 -17.30
N ILE A 97 -2.97 26.54 -17.73
CA ILE A 97 -3.81 25.32 -17.71
C ILE A 97 -4.22 24.99 -16.28
N LEU A 98 -3.27 24.99 -15.34
CA LEU A 98 -3.54 24.72 -13.93
C LEU A 98 -4.48 25.76 -13.31
N GLU A 99 -4.28 27.06 -13.58
CA GLU A 99 -5.14 28.14 -13.11
C GLU A 99 -6.58 28.03 -13.66
N GLN A 100 -6.73 27.69 -14.95
CA GLN A 100 -8.04 27.45 -15.55
C GLN A 100 -8.77 26.27 -14.89
N LEU A 101 -8.05 25.19 -14.56
CA LEU A 101 -8.59 24.05 -13.83
C LEU A 101 -8.97 24.41 -12.39
N ALA A 102 -8.13 25.19 -11.71
CA ALA A 102 -8.42 25.71 -10.38
C ALA A 102 -9.69 26.56 -10.39
N TYR A 103 -9.85 27.41 -11.41
CA TYR A 103 -11.04 28.25 -11.60
C TYR A 103 -12.30 27.44 -11.92
N LYS A 104 -12.21 26.48 -12.86
CA LYS A 104 -13.32 25.59 -13.27
C LYS A 104 -13.93 24.85 -12.09
N TYR A 105 -13.10 24.45 -11.12
CA TYR A 105 -13.52 23.70 -9.94
C TYR A 105 -13.38 24.51 -8.63
N LYS A 106 -13.40 25.85 -8.69
CA LYS A 106 -13.21 26.73 -7.53
C LYS A 106 -14.18 26.50 -6.36
N ASN A 107 -15.40 26.05 -6.66
CA ASN A 107 -16.43 25.76 -5.66
C ASN A 107 -16.31 24.33 -5.08
N LYS A 108 -15.22 23.60 -5.38
CA LYS A 108 -14.98 22.25 -4.85
C LYS A 108 -13.97 22.31 -3.73
N ILE A 109 -14.29 21.60 -2.64
CA ILE A 109 -13.49 21.52 -1.40
C ILE A 109 -12.02 21.27 -1.72
N GLU A 110 -11.15 22.13 -1.17
CA GLU A 110 -9.67 22.09 -1.23
C GLU A 110 -9.06 22.12 -2.64
N TRP A 111 -9.87 22.16 -3.71
CA TRP A 111 -9.34 21.97 -5.06
C TRP A 111 -8.47 23.14 -5.50
N LYS A 112 -8.97 24.37 -5.35
CA LYS A 112 -8.23 25.58 -5.72
C LYS A 112 -6.94 25.69 -4.91
N GLU A 113 -7.03 25.57 -3.59
CA GLU A 113 -5.86 25.64 -2.68
C GLU A 113 -4.79 24.59 -3.04
N ARG A 114 -5.20 23.36 -3.39
CA ARG A 114 -4.27 22.32 -3.83
C ARG A 114 -3.55 22.68 -5.12
N ILE A 115 -4.27 23.16 -6.13
CA ILE A 115 -3.66 23.56 -7.40
C ILE A 115 -2.75 24.78 -7.22
N ASP A 116 -3.19 25.78 -6.47
CA ASP A 116 -2.40 26.97 -6.14
C ASP A 116 -1.10 26.58 -5.41
N SER A 117 -1.17 25.62 -4.47
CA SER A 117 0.00 25.06 -3.80
C SER A 117 0.97 24.37 -4.77
N GLN A 118 0.45 23.59 -5.73
CA GLN A 118 1.26 22.93 -6.75
C GLN A 118 1.94 23.94 -7.69
N ILE A 119 1.22 24.97 -8.15
CA ILE A 119 1.78 26.07 -8.97
C ILE A 119 2.90 26.77 -8.21
N ASN A 120 2.67 27.09 -6.94
CA ASN A 120 3.67 27.73 -6.08
C ASN A 120 4.91 26.84 -5.91
N GLN A 121 4.72 25.53 -5.76
CA GLN A 121 5.85 24.60 -5.63
C GLN A 121 6.62 24.44 -6.94
N LEU A 122 5.94 24.38 -8.09
CA LEU A 122 6.60 24.36 -9.40
C LEU A 122 7.41 25.63 -9.63
N SER A 123 6.82 26.79 -9.34
CA SER A 123 7.49 28.10 -9.45
C SER A 123 8.76 28.16 -8.59
N LYS A 124 8.72 27.65 -7.35
CA LYS A 124 9.90 27.55 -6.48
C LYS A 124 10.96 26.60 -7.02
N ASN A 125 10.54 25.56 -7.73
CA ASN A 125 11.44 24.52 -8.23
C ASN A 125 12.09 24.85 -9.57
N LEU A 126 11.71 25.94 -10.26
CA LEU A 126 12.18 26.28 -11.63
C LEU A 126 13.71 26.22 -11.79
N ASN A 127 14.46 26.66 -10.77
CA ASN A 127 15.94 26.66 -10.78
C ASN A 127 16.55 25.47 -10.05
N SER A 128 15.76 24.44 -9.75
CA SER A 128 16.19 23.24 -9.05
C SER A 128 16.14 22.03 -9.97
N LYS A 129 16.77 20.93 -9.55
CA LYS A 129 16.65 19.63 -10.23
C LYS A 129 15.22 19.08 -10.34
N PHE A 130 14.28 19.62 -9.58
CA PHE A 130 12.88 19.22 -9.60
C PHE A 130 12.01 20.04 -10.58
N ALA A 131 12.62 20.94 -11.36
CA ALA A 131 11.92 21.67 -12.42
C ALA A 131 11.41 20.75 -13.54
N LYS A 132 12.04 19.57 -13.70
CA LYS A 132 11.77 18.63 -14.78
C LYS A 132 11.23 17.30 -14.25
N PRO A 133 9.90 17.14 -14.12
CA PRO A 133 9.30 15.87 -13.72
C PRO A 133 9.70 14.69 -14.62
N SER A 134 10.04 14.90 -15.89
CA SER A 134 10.51 13.83 -16.79
C SER A 134 11.86 13.21 -16.38
N ASN A 135 12.63 13.89 -15.53
CA ASN A 135 13.91 13.40 -15.00
C ASN A 135 13.77 12.52 -13.75
N VAL A 136 12.56 12.35 -13.22
CA VAL A 136 12.33 11.46 -12.07
C VAL A 136 12.63 10.03 -12.50
N PHE A 137 13.47 9.35 -11.73
CA PHE A 137 13.89 7.99 -11.99
C PHE A 137 13.00 7.01 -11.23
N HIS A 138 12.36 6.09 -11.92
CA HIS A 138 11.43 5.13 -11.33
C HIS A 138 12.08 3.75 -11.20
N ILE A 139 12.07 3.22 -9.98
CA ILE A 139 12.51 1.87 -9.66
C ILE A 139 11.26 1.03 -9.42
N CYS A 140 10.94 0.15 -10.36
CA CYS A 140 9.86 -0.83 -10.24
C CYS A 140 10.42 -2.06 -9.51
N ASN A 141 10.11 -2.21 -8.22
CA ASN A 141 10.68 -3.25 -7.36
C ASN A 141 9.70 -4.42 -7.23
N PHE A 142 9.96 -5.50 -7.96
CA PHE A 142 9.19 -6.73 -7.90
C PHE A 142 9.83 -7.72 -6.94
N ALA A 143 9.06 -8.20 -5.97
CA ALA A 143 9.38 -9.38 -5.18
C ALA A 143 8.60 -10.57 -5.74
N ILE A 144 9.28 -11.54 -6.34
CA ILE A 144 8.66 -12.72 -6.92
C ILE A 144 9.07 -13.98 -6.15
N TYR A 145 8.11 -14.89 -5.99
CA TYR A 145 8.30 -16.18 -5.35
C TYR A 145 7.98 -17.30 -6.34
N ASN A 146 6.71 -17.69 -6.48
CA ASN A 146 6.27 -18.81 -7.30
C ASN A 146 5.37 -18.43 -8.47
N GLU A 147 5.27 -17.13 -8.77
CA GLU A 147 4.47 -16.62 -9.87
C GLU A 147 5.10 -17.00 -11.22
N SER A 148 4.24 -17.25 -12.21
CA SER A 148 4.70 -17.69 -13.53
C SER A 148 5.40 -16.55 -14.29
N ALA A 149 6.28 -16.92 -15.22
CA ALA A 149 6.89 -15.97 -16.14
C ALA A 149 5.85 -15.15 -16.93
N LYS A 150 4.67 -15.75 -17.22
CA LYS A 150 3.59 -15.10 -17.95
C LYS A 150 3.00 -13.93 -17.17
N VAL A 151 2.72 -14.13 -15.88
CA VAL A 151 2.18 -13.08 -14.99
C VAL A 151 3.15 -11.89 -14.92
N LEU A 152 4.43 -12.17 -14.66
CA LEU A 152 5.46 -11.13 -14.66
C LEU A 152 5.59 -10.44 -16.03
N GLN A 153 5.55 -11.19 -17.14
CA GLN A 153 5.62 -10.64 -18.49
C GLN A 153 4.48 -9.65 -18.75
N GLU A 154 3.25 -9.95 -18.31
CA GLU A 154 2.10 -9.05 -18.48
C GLU A 154 2.31 -7.73 -17.72
N SER A 155 2.80 -7.78 -16.48
CA SER A 155 3.17 -6.59 -15.70
C SER A 155 4.30 -5.78 -16.34
N LEU A 156 5.34 -6.44 -16.84
CA LEU A 156 6.45 -5.80 -17.53
C LEU A 156 6.02 -5.13 -18.83
N GLN A 157 5.12 -5.78 -19.59
CA GLN A 157 4.54 -5.22 -20.80
C GLN A 157 3.78 -3.93 -20.49
N ARG A 158 2.99 -3.90 -19.41
CA ARG A 158 2.27 -2.69 -18.97
C ARG A 158 3.21 -1.55 -18.58
N ILE A 159 4.34 -1.86 -17.95
CA ILE A 159 5.39 -0.87 -17.66
C ILE A 159 5.98 -0.30 -18.97
N TYR A 160 6.29 -1.16 -19.94
CA TYR A 160 6.80 -0.74 -21.24
C TYR A 160 5.81 0.17 -22.00
N GLU A 161 4.51 -0.12 -21.89
CA GLU A 161 3.42 0.63 -22.51
C GLU A 161 3.04 1.94 -21.78
N CYS A 162 3.63 2.23 -20.62
CA CYS A 162 3.35 3.47 -19.89
C CYS A 162 3.87 4.74 -20.60
N ASN A 163 4.59 4.59 -21.72
CA ASN A 163 5.13 5.67 -22.56
C ASN A 163 5.99 6.69 -21.80
N TYR A 164 6.70 6.23 -20.77
CA TYR A 164 7.70 7.03 -20.06
C TYR A 164 9.09 6.79 -20.66
N ASN A 165 10.03 7.71 -20.44
CA ASN A 165 11.41 7.52 -20.92
C ASN A 165 12.04 6.29 -20.23
N LEU A 166 12.28 5.23 -20.99
CA LEU A 166 12.79 3.95 -20.49
C LEU A 166 14.19 4.04 -19.88
N SER A 167 14.99 5.06 -20.26
CA SER A 167 16.28 5.32 -19.59
C SER A 167 16.12 5.80 -18.15
N ASN A 168 14.92 6.28 -17.77
CA ASN A 168 14.55 6.70 -16.42
C ASN A 168 13.69 5.64 -15.70
N VAL A 169 13.59 4.42 -16.22
CA VAL A 169 12.87 3.31 -15.59
C VAL A 169 13.83 2.13 -15.42
N LEU A 170 13.96 1.67 -14.19
CA LEU A 170 14.67 0.44 -13.83
C LEU A 170 13.69 -0.53 -13.18
N VAL A 171 13.58 -1.72 -13.74
CA VAL A 171 12.86 -2.82 -13.11
C VAL A 171 13.87 -3.69 -12.38
N ILE A 172 13.69 -3.85 -11.07
CA ILE A 172 14.40 -4.87 -10.28
C ILE A 172 13.43 -6.00 -10.01
N VAL A 173 13.82 -7.22 -10.41
CA VAL A 173 13.09 -8.43 -10.10
C VAL A 173 13.91 -9.25 -9.13
N SER A 174 13.44 -9.35 -7.90
CA SER A 174 14.09 -10.10 -6.83
C SER A 174 13.43 -11.47 -6.71
N GLN A 175 14.19 -12.51 -7.00
CA GLN A 175 13.78 -13.91 -6.96
C GLN A 175 14.24 -14.55 -5.65
N GLU A 176 13.39 -15.35 -5.01
CA GLU A 176 13.84 -16.08 -3.83
C GLU A 176 14.70 -17.29 -4.22
N GLU A 177 15.87 -17.45 -3.58
CA GLU A 177 16.80 -18.58 -3.84
C GLU A 177 16.13 -19.94 -3.60
N ARG A 178 15.30 -20.03 -2.56
CA ARG A 178 14.66 -21.28 -2.10
C ARG A 178 13.72 -21.94 -3.11
N ILE A 179 13.25 -21.20 -4.11
CA ILE A 179 12.42 -21.73 -5.19
C ILE A 179 13.22 -22.69 -6.08
N GLY A 180 14.53 -22.45 -6.18
CA GLY A 180 15.44 -23.25 -6.99
C GLY A 180 15.91 -22.51 -8.25
N GLU A 181 17.19 -22.71 -8.56
CA GLU A 181 17.86 -22.03 -9.67
C GLU A 181 17.26 -22.37 -11.03
N GLU A 182 16.75 -23.59 -11.23
CA GLU A 182 16.11 -24.00 -12.48
C GLU A 182 14.87 -23.15 -12.81
N PHE A 183 13.97 -22.99 -11.83
CA PHE A 183 12.77 -22.17 -12.00
C PHE A 183 13.13 -20.70 -12.22
N ASN A 184 14.05 -20.17 -11.41
CA ASN A 184 14.50 -18.78 -11.53
C ASN A 184 15.15 -18.51 -12.89
N CYS A 185 16.00 -19.43 -13.37
CA CYS A 185 16.65 -19.35 -14.67
C CYS A 185 15.63 -19.42 -15.83
N ASN A 186 14.58 -20.25 -15.71
CA ASN A 186 13.53 -20.32 -16.71
C ASN A 186 12.79 -18.98 -16.87
N ILE A 187 12.41 -18.33 -15.76
CA ILE A 187 11.81 -16.98 -15.81
C ILE A 187 12.78 -15.99 -16.48
N ARG A 188 14.04 -15.96 -16.03
CA ARG A 188 15.07 -15.07 -16.58
C ARG A 188 15.21 -15.25 -18.09
N LYS A 189 15.22 -16.50 -18.57
CA LYS A 189 15.32 -16.84 -19.99
C LYS A 189 14.12 -16.32 -20.79
N ILE A 190 12.90 -16.67 -20.36
CA ILE A 190 11.66 -16.26 -21.03
C ILE A 190 11.60 -14.74 -21.17
N ILE A 191 11.91 -14.00 -20.08
CA ILE A 191 11.90 -12.54 -20.12
C ILE A 191 13.04 -11.99 -20.99
N SER A 192 14.24 -12.59 -20.96
CA SER A 192 15.37 -12.15 -21.79
C SER A 192 15.16 -12.34 -23.29
N ASP A 193 14.34 -13.31 -23.70
CA ASP A 193 14.00 -13.56 -25.10
C ASP A 193 13.05 -12.49 -25.68
N LEU A 194 12.44 -11.66 -24.82
CA LEU A 194 11.56 -10.57 -25.24
C LEU A 194 12.36 -9.42 -25.87
N ARG A 195 12.09 -9.14 -27.15
CA ARG A 195 12.86 -8.16 -27.96
C ARG A 195 12.90 -6.74 -27.39
N TRP A 196 11.87 -6.34 -26.66
CA TRP A 196 11.71 -5.01 -26.06
C TRP A 196 12.34 -4.89 -24.67
N THR A 197 13.00 -5.93 -24.16
CA THR A 197 13.68 -5.92 -22.86
C THR A 197 15.21 -5.87 -23.00
N GLN A 198 15.85 -5.23 -22.02
CA GLN A 198 17.28 -5.29 -21.77
C GLN A 198 17.48 -5.89 -20.38
N THR A 199 17.86 -7.16 -20.32
CA THR A 199 18.01 -7.90 -19.06
C THR A 199 19.48 -7.95 -18.60
N HIS A 200 19.67 -7.95 -17.29
CA HIS A 200 20.96 -8.25 -16.64
C HIS A 200 20.70 -9.14 -15.43
N ASN A 201 21.62 -10.04 -15.12
CA ASN A 201 21.52 -10.94 -13.96
C ASN A 201 22.66 -10.64 -12.98
N ILE A 202 22.32 -10.44 -11.71
CA ILE A 202 23.30 -10.29 -10.62
C ILE A 202 23.46 -11.64 -9.95
N ASN A 203 24.51 -12.35 -10.32
CA ASN A 203 24.79 -13.70 -9.81
C ASN A 203 25.64 -13.68 -8.53
N GLU A 204 26.50 -12.67 -8.36
CA GLU A 204 27.42 -12.57 -7.22
C GLU A 204 27.45 -11.13 -6.70
N ILE A 205 27.08 -10.95 -5.43
CA ILE A 205 27.16 -9.68 -4.71
C ILE A 205 27.44 -9.95 -3.23
N ASP A 206 28.31 -9.15 -2.61
CA ASP A 206 28.56 -9.29 -1.17
C ASP A 206 27.32 -8.89 -0.37
N HIS A 207 26.76 -9.85 0.37
CA HIS A 207 25.57 -9.65 1.19
C HIS A 207 25.79 -8.55 2.25
N LYS A 208 27.02 -8.39 2.77
CA LYS A 208 27.35 -7.35 3.77
C LYS A 208 27.17 -5.96 3.21
N ASP A 209 27.51 -5.78 1.93
CA ASP A 209 27.39 -4.49 1.25
C ASP A 209 25.91 -4.17 1.00
N VAL A 210 25.13 -5.13 0.50
CA VAL A 210 23.69 -4.97 0.27
C VAL A 210 22.96 -4.63 1.57
N LEU A 211 23.23 -5.38 2.63
CA LEU A 211 22.58 -5.25 3.94
C LEU A 211 23.17 -4.14 4.82
N SER A 212 24.08 -3.32 4.29
CA SER A 212 24.67 -2.20 5.03
C SER A 212 23.59 -1.23 5.51
N LYS A 213 23.69 -0.83 6.79
CA LYS A 213 22.82 0.21 7.38
C LYS A 213 23.17 1.60 6.88
N ASP A 214 24.40 1.81 6.42
CA ASP A 214 24.86 3.07 5.84
C ASP A 214 25.05 2.94 4.32
N LEU A 215 24.06 2.31 3.67
CA LEU A 215 24.09 2.06 2.23
C LEU A 215 24.27 3.38 1.45
N LYS A 216 23.72 4.49 1.95
CA LYS A 216 23.84 5.82 1.33
C LYS A 216 25.28 6.34 1.27
N ASN A 217 26.13 6.06 2.26
CA ASN A 217 27.52 6.51 2.25
C ASN A 217 28.52 5.42 1.86
N LEU A 218 28.06 4.19 1.63
CA LEU A 218 28.90 3.08 1.19
C LEU A 218 29.68 3.47 -0.09
N LYS A 219 31.01 3.46 0.01
CA LYS A 219 31.92 3.58 -1.14
C LYS A 219 31.93 2.25 -1.87
N TYR A 220 31.07 2.12 -2.86
CA TYR A 220 30.86 0.87 -3.57
C TYR A 220 31.39 0.94 -5.00
N SER A 221 32.27 0.01 -5.37
CA SER A 221 32.85 -0.08 -6.72
C SER A 221 32.83 -1.50 -7.27
N ASN A 222 31.68 -2.19 -7.18
CA ASN A 222 31.56 -3.53 -7.75
C ASN A 222 31.60 -3.51 -9.29
N LEU A 223 32.50 -4.31 -9.86
CA LEU A 223 32.64 -4.51 -11.31
C LEU A 223 31.37 -5.09 -11.94
N VAL A 224 30.60 -5.91 -11.23
CA VAL A 224 29.33 -6.48 -11.69
C VAL A 224 28.31 -5.39 -11.99
N LEU A 225 28.09 -4.45 -11.05
CA LEU A 225 27.12 -3.36 -11.28
C LEU A 225 27.60 -2.37 -12.34
N LYS A 226 28.92 -2.19 -12.49
CA LYS A 226 29.49 -1.37 -13.56
C LYS A 226 29.16 -1.92 -14.96
N LYS A 227 29.04 -3.25 -15.11
CA LYS A 227 28.68 -3.90 -16.39
C LYS A 227 27.21 -3.77 -16.79
N ILE A 228 26.32 -3.35 -15.88
CA ILE A 228 24.90 -3.15 -16.21
C ILE A 228 24.80 -2.00 -17.21
N HIS A 229 24.12 -2.19 -18.33
CA HIS A 229 23.91 -1.13 -19.32
C HIS A 229 22.43 -0.78 -19.37
N LEU A 230 22.12 0.51 -19.18
CA LEU A 230 20.77 1.03 -19.28
C LEU A 230 20.52 1.49 -20.72
N SER A 231 19.56 0.83 -21.38
CA SER A 231 19.07 1.17 -22.70
C SER A 231 18.05 2.31 -22.63
N SER A 232 18.01 3.15 -23.67
CA SER A 232 16.95 4.14 -23.88
C SER A 232 15.79 3.61 -24.74
N SER A 233 15.98 2.51 -25.46
CA SER A 233 15.00 1.94 -26.40
C SER A 233 14.33 0.66 -25.91
N LYS A 234 14.80 0.10 -24.78
CA LYS A 234 14.30 -1.14 -24.20
C LYS A 234 14.05 -0.98 -22.70
N LEU A 235 13.11 -1.77 -22.16
CA LEU A 235 12.85 -1.79 -20.73
C LEU A 235 14.04 -2.42 -20.00
N ASN A 236 14.64 -1.69 -19.07
CA ASN A 236 15.80 -2.15 -18.30
C ASN A 236 15.34 -3.02 -17.14
N ILE A 237 15.69 -4.29 -17.18
CA ILE A 237 15.32 -5.27 -16.15
C ILE A 237 16.59 -5.86 -15.57
N VAL A 238 16.69 -5.88 -14.25
CA VAL A 238 17.80 -6.53 -13.54
C VAL A 238 17.22 -7.57 -12.60
N PHE A 239 17.62 -8.82 -12.82
CA PHE A 239 17.30 -9.91 -11.93
C PHE A 239 18.34 -10.01 -10.83
N THR A 240 17.87 -10.24 -9.63
CA THR A 240 18.69 -10.59 -8.47
C THR A 240 18.06 -11.75 -7.71
N GLN A 241 18.87 -12.45 -6.94
CA GLN A 241 18.43 -13.55 -6.10
C GLN A 241 18.60 -13.16 -4.64
N HIS A 242 17.50 -13.17 -3.90
CA HIS A 242 17.49 -12.99 -2.45
C HIS A 242 17.91 -14.31 -1.78
N PRO A 243 19.00 -14.31 -0.98
CA PRO A 243 19.53 -15.54 -0.39
C PRO A 243 18.60 -16.18 0.65
N ASP A 244 18.52 -17.52 0.68
CA ASP A 244 17.75 -18.23 1.73
C ASP A 244 18.53 -18.29 3.05
N GLY A 245 17.80 -18.22 4.17
CA GLY A 245 18.34 -18.44 5.50
C GLY A 245 19.13 -17.26 6.10
N LEU A 246 19.00 -16.04 5.58
CA LEU A 246 19.58 -14.86 6.22
C LEU A 246 19.00 -14.64 7.63
N THR A 247 19.86 -14.22 8.56
CA THR A 247 19.48 -13.95 9.95
C THR A 247 18.78 -12.60 10.07
N GLY A 248 17.73 -12.53 10.91
CA GLY A 248 17.01 -11.27 11.18
C GLY A 248 15.96 -10.91 10.14
N GLU A 249 15.41 -11.92 9.46
CA GLU A 249 14.29 -11.78 8.54
C GLU A 249 13.43 -13.05 8.50
N ILE A 250 12.17 -12.89 8.08
CA ILE A 250 11.30 -14.00 7.70
C ILE A 250 11.26 -14.14 6.18
N LYS A 251 10.86 -15.32 5.73
CA LYS A 251 10.59 -15.57 4.31
C LYS A 251 9.33 -14.81 3.89
N GLY A 252 9.40 -14.02 2.83
CA GLY A 252 8.27 -13.28 2.29
C GLY A 252 8.66 -12.00 1.55
N LYS A 253 7.62 -11.29 1.09
CA LYS A 253 7.73 -10.08 0.26
C LYS A 253 8.67 -9.03 0.86
N ALA A 254 8.54 -8.70 2.14
CA ALA A 254 9.35 -7.67 2.82
C ALA A 254 10.86 -7.85 2.63
N SER A 255 11.36 -9.08 2.83
CA SER A 255 12.79 -9.41 2.76
C SER A 255 13.31 -9.33 1.33
N ASN A 256 12.50 -9.81 0.39
CA ASN A 256 12.82 -9.81 -1.03
C ASN A 256 12.76 -8.38 -1.62
N GLU A 257 11.79 -7.56 -1.20
CA GLU A 257 11.69 -6.15 -1.58
C GLU A 257 12.85 -5.30 -1.01
N ASP A 258 13.21 -5.51 0.26
CA ASP A 258 14.36 -4.88 0.90
C ASP A 258 15.64 -5.16 0.11
N TRP A 259 15.87 -6.43 -0.24
CA TRP A 259 17.00 -6.87 -1.03
C TRP A 259 17.04 -6.19 -2.41
N GLY A 260 15.94 -6.24 -3.15
CA GLY A 260 15.80 -5.63 -4.47
C GLY A 260 16.05 -4.13 -4.46
N ALA A 261 15.43 -3.40 -3.54
CA ALA A 261 15.58 -1.96 -3.45
C ALA A 261 17.00 -1.53 -3.04
N ARG A 262 17.68 -2.31 -2.19
CA ARG A 262 19.10 -2.07 -1.83
C ARG A 262 20.01 -2.28 -3.01
N ILE A 263 19.76 -3.31 -3.82
CA ILE A 263 20.50 -3.54 -5.06
C ILE A 263 20.24 -2.43 -6.08
N ALA A 264 18.98 -2.00 -6.24
CA ALA A 264 18.64 -0.85 -7.09
C ALA A 264 19.45 0.39 -6.70
N SER A 265 19.51 0.68 -5.40
CA SER A 265 20.31 1.76 -4.82
C SER A 265 21.80 1.67 -5.23
N LEU A 266 22.42 0.49 -5.09
CA LEU A 266 23.82 0.28 -5.49
C LEU A 266 24.02 0.45 -7.00
N ILE A 267 23.03 0.05 -7.82
CA ILE A 267 23.06 0.26 -9.27
C ILE A 267 23.04 1.76 -9.58
N LEU A 268 22.10 2.52 -9.01
CA LEU A 268 21.98 3.97 -9.22
C LEU A 268 23.29 4.68 -8.86
N LYS A 269 23.90 4.32 -7.73
CA LYS A 269 25.23 4.83 -7.33
C LYS A 269 26.31 4.53 -8.36
N SER A 270 26.38 3.29 -8.84
CA SER A 270 27.36 2.89 -9.86
C SER A 270 27.20 3.66 -11.17
N LYS A 271 25.97 4.05 -11.50
CA LYS A 271 25.60 4.80 -12.71
C LYS A 271 25.57 6.31 -12.52
N LYS A 272 25.84 6.81 -11.31
CA LYS A 272 25.79 8.22 -10.95
C LYS A 272 24.42 8.86 -11.28
N ILE A 273 23.35 8.09 -11.12
CA ILE A 273 21.97 8.59 -11.22
C ILE A 273 21.67 9.37 -9.94
N ASP A 274 21.02 10.53 -10.07
CA ASP A 274 20.68 11.37 -8.92
C ASP A 274 19.61 10.71 -8.05
N GLU A 275 20.05 10.17 -6.90
CA GLU A 275 19.22 9.43 -5.96
C GLU A 275 18.14 10.30 -5.28
N ASP A 276 18.23 11.63 -5.37
CA ASP A 276 17.18 12.54 -4.89
C ASP A 276 16.00 12.63 -5.87
N LEU A 277 16.19 12.21 -7.12
CA LEU A 277 15.14 12.08 -8.14
C LEU A 277 14.63 10.64 -8.26
N ALA A 278 15.12 9.71 -7.44
CA ALA A 278 14.74 8.31 -7.49
C ALA A 278 13.54 7.99 -6.59
N ILE A 279 12.55 7.31 -7.15
CA ILE A 279 11.37 6.80 -6.44
C ILE A 279 11.30 5.29 -6.64
N VAL A 280 11.09 4.56 -5.55
CA VAL A 280 10.88 3.11 -5.56
C VAL A 280 9.39 2.82 -5.45
N THR A 281 8.85 2.03 -6.37
CA THR A 281 7.48 1.51 -6.32
C THR A 281 7.55 0.02 -5.95
N SER A 282 6.93 -0.34 -4.83
CA SER A 282 6.70 -1.74 -4.42
C SER A 282 5.64 -2.35 -5.34
N LEU A 283 5.96 -3.46 -5.98
CA LEU A 283 5.09 -4.14 -6.95
C LEU A 283 4.98 -5.64 -6.66
N ASP A 284 3.76 -6.15 -6.73
CA ASP A 284 3.48 -7.58 -6.79
C ASP A 284 3.70 -8.09 -8.22
N ALA A 285 3.87 -9.40 -8.41
CA ALA A 285 4.17 -9.98 -9.72
C ALA A 285 3.06 -9.75 -10.77
N ASP A 286 1.80 -9.65 -10.32
CA ASP A 286 0.58 -9.43 -11.10
C ASP A 286 0.22 -7.95 -11.23
N SER A 287 1.18 -7.07 -10.98
CA SER A 287 0.92 -5.65 -10.93
C SER A 287 0.82 -4.98 -12.31
N LEU A 288 -0.37 -4.53 -12.72
CA LEU A 288 -0.59 -3.90 -14.04
C LEU A 288 -0.68 -2.36 -13.91
N LEU A 289 0.39 -1.66 -14.29
CA LEU A 289 0.41 -0.18 -14.26
C LEU A 289 -0.29 0.40 -15.50
N VAL A 290 -1.19 1.36 -15.27
CA VAL A 290 -1.96 2.02 -16.36
C VAL A 290 -1.14 3.17 -16.97
N PRO A 291 -1.23 3.41 -18.30
CA PRO A 291 -0.56 4.53 -18.95
C PRO A 291 -0.75 5.87 -18.23
N GLY A 292 0.34 6.61 -18.06
CA GLY A 292 0.37 7.84 -17.28
C GLY A 292 0.69 7.64 -15.79
N PHE A 293 0.88 6.41 -15.29
CA PHE A 293 1.28 6.15 -13.90
C PHE A 293 2.54 6.93 -13.49
N PHE A 294 3.65 6.74 -14.22
CA PHE A 294 4.93 7.41 -13.93
C PHE A 294 4.85 8.93 -14.10
N HIS A 295 4.07 9.42 -15.07
CA HIS A 295 3.86 10.86 -15.30
C HIS A 295 3.14 11.50 -14.10
N ASN A 296 2.05 10.90 -13.63
CA ASN A 296 1.31 11.36 -12.47
C ASN A 296 2.15 11.29 -11.18
N LEU A 297 2.92 10.22 -11.00
CA LEU A 297 3.81 10.06 -9.85
C LEU A 297 4.92 11.12 -9.85
N SER A 298 5.57 11.34 -11.00
CA SER A 298 6.63 12.34 -11.15
C SER A 298 6.12 13.74 -10.89
N TYR A 299 4.97 14.10 -11.46
CA TYR A 299 4.31 15.38 -11.20
C TYR A 299 4.00 15.54 -9.71
N THR A 300 3.39 14.53 -9.09
CA THR A 300 3.01 14.61 -7.67
C THR A 300 4.24 14.74 -6.77
N PHE A 301 5.32 14.00 -7.06
CA PHE A 301 6.58 14.10 -6.34
C PHE A 301 7.21 15.49 -6.47
N CYS A 302 7.33 16.01 -7.71
CA CYS A 302 7.92 17.32 -7.96
C CYS A 302 7.07 18.48 -7.43
N THR A 303 5.75 18.31 -7.30
CA THR A 303 4.85 19.34 -6.75
C THR A 303 4.60 19.20 -5.25
N SER A 304 5.15 18.16 -4.60
CA SER A 304 5.01 17.98 -3.15
C SER A 304 6.07 18.79 -2.37
N PRO A 305 5.68 19.67 -1.43
CA PRO A 305 6.65 20.46 -0.66
C PRO A 305 7.51 19.57 0.24
N ASN A 306 6.91 18.56 0.89
CA ASN A 306 7.57 17.65 1.83
C ASN A 306 7.93 16.30 1.21
N ARG A 307 8.39 16.29 -0.05
CA ARG A 307 8.62 15.06 -0.83
C ARG A 307 9.50 14.02 -0.12
N PHE A 308 10.54 14.43 0.62
CA PHE A 308 11.43 13.53 1.36
C PHE A 308 10.98 13.20 2.80
N GLN A 309 9.71 13.47 3.07
CA GLN A 309 8.95 13.12 4.28
C GLN A 309 7.56 12.59 3.86
N SER A 310 7.46 12.06 2.63
CA SER A 310 6.19 11.56 2.10
C SER A 310 6.36 10.27 1.32
N GLY A 311 5.28 9.49 1.26
CA GLY A 311 5.07 8.41 0.31
C GLY A 311 3.91 8.74 -0.62
N PHE A 312 3.70 7.92 -1.64
CA PHE A 312 2.70 8.15 -2.68
C PHE A 312 1.88 6.89 -2.92
N GLN A 313 0.56 7.01 -2.81
CA GLN A 313 -0.37 5.90 -2.95
C GLN A 313 -1.17 6.06 -4.26
N PRO A 314 -1.12 5.08 -5.18
CA PRO A 314 -1.93 5.10 -6.39
C PRO A 314 -3.39 4.75 -6.09
N ILE A 315 -4.21 4.77 -7.13
CA ILE A 315 -5.57 4.23 -7.08
C ILE A 315 -5.51 2.74 -7.43
N HIS A 316 -5.91 1.91 -6.48
CA HIS A 316 -6.06 0.46 -6.67
C HIS A 316 -7.39 0.13 -7.32
N SER A 317 -7.35 -0.58 -8.45
CA SER A 317 -8.51 -1.13 -9.13
C SER A 317 -8.33 -2.63 -9.32
N TYR A 318 -9.04 -3.44 -8.55
CA TYR A 318 -9.00 -4.90 -8.71
C TYR A 318 -10.01 -5.34 -9.80
N SER A 319 -9.69 -5.01 -11.05
CA SER A 319 -10.63 -5.11 -12.16
C SER A 319 -10.11 -5.84 -13.41
N SER A 320 -8.86 -6.29 -13.42
CA SER A 320 -8.20 -6.91 -14.59
C SER A 320 -8.90 -8.19 -15.05
N ASN A 321 -9.20 -9.10 -14.12
CA ASN A 321 -9.91 -10.37 -14.36
C ASN A 321 -11.34 -10.37 -13.78
N PHE A 322 -11.94 -9.19 -13.61
CA PHE A 322 -13.20 -9.02 -12.86
C PHE A 322 -14.36 -9.91 -13.35
N PHE A 323 -14.45 -10.08 -14.67
CA PHE A 323 -15.51 -10.88 -15.30
C PHE A 323 -15.19 -12.37 -15.35
N ASP A 324 -13.94 -12.76 -15.07
CA ASP A 324 -13.46 -14.13 -15.09
C ASP A 324 -13.56 -14.80 -13.72
N THR A 325 -13.59 -14.03 -12.62
CA THR A 325 -13.73 -14.58 -11.26
C THR A 325 -15.19 -14.86 -10.87
N SER A 326 -15.39 -15.80 -9.94
CA SER A 326 -16.69 -16.08 -9.35
C SER A 326 -17.20 -14.95 -8.44
N LEU A 327 -18.43 -15.09 -7.93
CA LEU A 327 -19.10 -14.04 -7.15
C LEU A 327 -18.28 -13.58 -5.92
N TRP A 328 -17.66 -14.51 -5.17
CA TRP A 328 -17.05 -14.19 -3.88
C TRP A 328 -15.78 -13.34 -4.01
N PRO A 329 -14.75 -13.71 -4.79
CA PRO A 329 -13.60 -12.84 -4.98
C PRO A 329 -13.96 -11.55 -5.69
N ARG A 330 -14.91 -11.57 -6.63
CA ARG A 330 -15.40 -10.35 -7.29
C ARG A 330 -15.96 -9.35 -6.29
N GLN A 331 -16.72 -9.82 -5.29
CA GLN A 331 -17.22 -8.97 -4.21
C GLN A 331 -16.08 -8.42 -3.34
N VAL A 332 -15.11 -9.25 -2.95
CA VAL A 332 -13.94 -8.82 -2.16
C VAL A 332 -13.09 -7.80 -2.93
N ALA A 333 -12.83 -8.02 -4.21
CA ALA A 333 -12.12 -7.12 -5.10
C ALA A 333 -12.83 -5.76 -5.24
N THR A 334 -14.15 -5.79 -5.43
CA THR A 334 -15.00 -4.58 -5.45
C THR A 334 -14.89 -3.82 -4.12
N GLN A 335 -15.07 -4.52 -3.00
CA GLN A 335 -15.02 -3.90 -1.68
C GLN A 335 -13.64 -3.32 -1.37
N THR A 336 -12.57 -4.02 -1.76
CA THR A 336 -11.19 -3.57 -1.56
C THR A 336 -10.89 -2.32 -2.38
N THR A 337 -11.32 -2.30 -3.65
CA THR A 337 -11.25 -1.12 -4.54
C THR A 337 -11.95 0.09 -3.91
N LEU A 338 -13.21 -0.07 -3.48
CA LEU A 338 -14.00 1.01 -2.88
C LEU A 338 -13.40 1.49 -1.55
N SER A 339 -12.89 0.58 -0.72
CA SER A 339 -12.26 0.92 0.57
C SER A 339 -10.97 1.72 0.36
N ASN A 340 -10.16 1.38 -0.64
CA ASN A 340 -8.99 2.17 -1.00
C ASN A 340 -9.37 3.55 -1.51
N MET A 341 -10.40 3.67 -2.34
CA MET A 341 -10.91 4.97 -2.78
C MET A 341 -11.40 5.83 -1.60
N THR A 342 -12.05 5.23 -0.60
CA THR A 342 -12.40 5.93 0.65
C THR A 342 -11.14 6.47 1.32
N ASN A 343 -10.14 5.62 1.55
CA ASN A 343 -8.92 5.98 2.27
C ASN A 343 -8.12 7.10 1.58
N LEU A 344 -8.06 7.11 0.24
CA LEU A 344 -7.40 8.16 -0.55
C LEU A 344 -8.14 9.51 -0.49
N GLY A 345 -9.41 9.49 -0.09
CA GLY A 345 -10.23 10.70 0.10
C GLY A 345 -9.96 11.41 1.42
N ILE A 346 -9.44 10.69 2.41
CA ILE A 346 -9.21 11.19 3.76
C ILE A 346 -7.78 11.72 3.85
N SER A 347 -7.63 13.05 3.77
CA SER A 347 -6.33 13.71 3.76
C SER A 347 -5.53 13.43 5.05
N GLY A 348 -4.31 12.90 4.92
CA GLY A 348 -3.39 12.70 6.04
C GLY A 348 -3.71 11.51 6.97
N GLU A 349 -4.61 10.62 6.57
CA GLU A 349 -5.00 9.41 7.33
C GLU A 349 -4.85 8.11 6.54
N THR A 350 -4.12 8.14 5.43
CA THR A 350 -3.90 6.97 4.57
C THR A 350 -2.54 6.35 4.91
N PRO A 351 -2.47 5.10 5.41
CA PRO A 351 -1.21 4.34 5.44
C PRO A 351 -0.87 3.85 4.02
N PHE A 352 0.28 3.21 3.86
CA PHE A 352 0.53 2.43 2.64
C PHE A 352 -0.44 1.25 2.55
N PHE A 353 -0.74 0.84 1.32
CA PHE A 353 -1.57 -0.31 1.04
C PHE A 353 -1.10 -1.02 -0.23
N ALA A 354 -0.67 -2.29 -0.11
CA ALA A 354 -0.30 -3.21 -1.19
C ALA A 354 0.78 -2.73 -2.19
N ILE A 355 0.46 -1.71 -2.99
CA ILE A 355 1.31 -1.07 -4.00
C ILE A 355 1.45 0.40 -3.64
N TYR A 356 2.68 0.87 -3.47
CA TYR A 356 2.95 2.25 -3.07
C TYR A 356 4.33 2.68 -3.54
N SER A 357 4.55 3.98 -3.59
CA SER A 357 5.81 4.57 -4.04
C SER A 357 6.46 5.41 -2.95
N VAL A 358 7.77 5.26 -2.78
CA VAL A 358 8.55 5.90 -1.73
C VAL A 358 9.84 6.47 -2.34
N PRO A 359 10.18 7.74 -2.10
CA PRO A 359 11.48 8.27 -2.52
C PRO A 359 12.62 7.47 -1.92
N LEU A 360 13.66 7.19 -2.70
CA LEU A 360 14.80 6.40 -2.23
C LEU A 360 15.47 7.05 -0.99
N GLN A 361 15.46 8.39 -0.92
CA GLN A 361 15.93 9.15 0.24
C GLN A 361 15.14 8.84 1.54
N VAL A 362 13.84 8.55 1.44
CA VAL A 362 13.05 8.14 2.60
C VAL A 362 13.45 6.74 3.04
N LEU A 363 13.62 5.80 2.10
CA LEU A 363 14.07 4.43 2.40
C LEU A 363 15.44 4.42 3.09
N TYR A 364 16.39 5.25 2.66
CA TYR A 364 17.67 5.42 3.38
C TYR A 364 17.50 5.89 4.82
N LYS A 365 16.62 6.87 5.06
CA LYS A 365 16.39 7.43 6.40
C LYS A 365 15.78 6.44 7.38
N VAL A 366 15.01 5.47 6.88
CA VAL A 366 14.35 4.43 7.70
C VAL A 366 15.05 3.07 7.63
N ASN A 367 16.16 2.97 6.90
CA ASN A 367 16.84 1.70 6.63
C ASN A 367 15.86 0.65 6.04
N PHE A 368 15.24 1.01 4.92
CA PHE A 368 14.42 0.13 4.07
C PHE A 368 13.26 -0.55 4.82
N TRP A 369 12.91 -1.81 4.53
CA TRP A 369 11.71 -2.48 5.08
C TRP A 369 11.95 -3.07 6.48
N GLU A 370 10.88 -3.42 7.19
CA GLU A 370 10.95 -4.31 8.35
C GLU A 370 10.78 -5.73 7.85
N LYS A 371 11.72 -6.62 8.17
CA LYS A 371 11.83 -7.94 7.55
C LYS A 371 11.43 -9.09 8.46
N GLU A 372 11.19 -8.82 9.74
CA GLU A 372 10.89 -9.86 10.73
C GLU A 372 9.38 -10.16 10.88
N LEU A 373 8.52 -9.50 10.08
CA LEU A 373 7.06 -9.58 10.12
C LEU A 373 6.45 -9.48 8.71
N ILE A 374 5.18 -9.85 8.56
CA ILE A 374 4.53 -10.05 7.24
C ILE A 374 3.99 -8.76 6.63
N ALA A 375 3.38 -7.85 7.41
CA ALA A 375 2.67 -6.66 6.90
C ALA A 375 3.59 -5.48 6.57
N GLU A 376 4.41 -5.66 5.53
CA GLU A 376 5.55 -4.80 5.21
C GLU A 376 5.17 -3.34 4.94
N ASP A 377 4.04 -3.11 4.29
CA ASP A 377 3.52 -1.79 3.94
C ASP A 377 3.25 -0.92 5.18
N PHE A 378 2.49 -1.46 6.13
CA PHE A 378 2.12 -0.78 7.35
C PHE A 378 3.30 -0.63 8.32
N LEU A 379 4.21 -1.61 8.33
CA LEU A 379 5.43 -1.55 9.13
C LEU A 379 6.39 -0.47 8.60
N LEU A 380 6.57 -0.37 7.28
CA LEU A 380 7.36 0.69 6.65
C LEU A 380 6.73 2.05 6.94
N PHE A 381 5.41 2.19 6.80
CA PHE A 381 4.69 3.39 7.18
C PHE A 381 4.95 3.81 8.64
N THR A 382 4.92 2.83 9.57
CA THR A 382 5.23 3.06 10.98
C THR A 382 6.67 3.53 11.19
N LYS A 383 7.65 2.92 10.50
CA LYS A 383 9.06 3.35 10.54
C LYS A 383 9.20 4.80 10.07
N CYS A 384 8.50 5.18 9.01
CA CYS A 384 8.46 6.54 8.51
C CYS A 384 7.84 7.51 9.53
N LEU A 385 6.68 7.18 10.12
CA LEU A 385 6.08 8.01 11.17
C LEU A 385 7.03 8.27 12.33
N VAL A 386 7.74 7.24 12.82
CA VAL A 386 8.73 7.41 13.89
C VAL A 386 9.90 8.27 13.44
N LYS A 387 10.43 8.04 12.23
CA LYS A 387 11.60 8.77 11.73
C LYS A 387 11.34 10.26 11.53
N PHE A 388 10.10 10.63 11.24
CA PHE A 388 9.68 12.02 10.97
C PHE A 388 8.79 12.58 12.08
N ASP A 389 8.91 12.07 13.31
CA ASP A 389 8.22 12.57 14.50
C ASP A 389 6.68 12.75 14.33
N GLY A 390 6.07 11.87 13.52
CA GLY A 390 4.64 11.87 13.19
C GLY A 390 4.24 12.72 11.99
N GLY A 391 5.18 13.45 11.38
CA GLY A 391 4.92 14.33 10.24
C GLY A 391 5.00 13.63 8.87
N PHE A 392 5.19 12.31 8.81
CA PHE A 392 5.19 11.59 7.52
C PHE A 392 3.78 11.56 6.92
N GLN A 393 3.66 11.81 5.62
CA GLN A 393 2.39 11.85 4.90
C GLN A 393 2.38 10.88 3.72
N VAL A 394 1.22 10.32 3.40
CA VAL A 394 1.03 9.55 2.17
C VAL A 394 0.12 10.36 1.25
N TYR A 395 0.65 10.77 0.10
CA TYR A 395 -0.09 11.55 -0.88
C TYR A 395 -0.80 10.62 -1.88
N PRO A 396 -2.12 10.77 -2.07
CA PRO A 396 -2.79 10.12 -3.18
C PRO A 396 -2.35 10.79 -4.50
N PHE A 397 -1.95 9.97 -5.47
CA PHE A 397 -1.75 10.40 -6.86
C PHE A 397 -2.67 9.63 -7.79
N PHE A 398 -2.99 10.22 -8.94
CA PHE A 398 -4.01 9.69 -9.87
C PHE A 398 -3.43 8.74 -10.91
N GLY A 399 -2.30 8.09 -10.60
CA GLY A 399 -1.87 6.90 -11.31
C GLY A 399 -2.75 5.73 -10.89
N VAL A 400 -3.16 4.93 -11.87
CA VAL A 400 -4.02 3.77 -11.62
C VAL A 400 -3.17 2.51 -11.70
N PHE A 401 -3.45 1.64 -10.75
CA PHE A 401 -2.96 0.28 -10.65
C PHE A 401 -4.13 -0.66 -10.89
N GLU A 402 -3.96 -1.63 -11.80
CA GLU A 402 -4.88 -2.75 -11.99
C GLU A 402 -4.24 -4.03 -11.44
N GLY A 403 -5.00 -4.78 -10.65
CA GLY A 403 -4.56 -6.07 -10.10
C GLY A 403 -5.65 -7.12 -10.16
N ASP A 404 -5.25 -8.38 -10.09
CA ASP A 404 -6.15 -9.51 -10.20
C ASP A 404 -6.94 -9.75 -8.92
N ALA A 405 -8.21 -10.12 -9.08
CA ALA A 405 -8.96 -10.83 -8.06
C ALA A 405 -8.50 -12.29 -8.00
N VAL A 406 -8.69 -12.94 -6.84
CA VAL A 406 -8.33 -14.35 -6.68
C VAL A 406 -9.12 -15.20 -7.67
N ILE A 407 -8.42 -16.05 -8.43
CA ILE A 407 -9.00 -16.97 -9.42
C ILE A 407 -8.38 -18.36 -9.24
N ALA A 408 -9.18 -19.41 -9.47
CA ALA A 408 -8.73 -20.80 -9.53
C ALA A 408 -9.60 -21.57 -10.54
N ASP A 409 -9.19 -22.78 -10.89
CA ASP A 409 -9.95 -23.62 -11.85
C ASP A 409 -11.29 -24.08 -11.25
N ASP A 410 -11.33 -24.31 -9.94
CA ASP A 410 -12.51 -24.75 -9.20
C ASP A 410 -13.03 -23.67 -8.23
N PHE A 411 -14.36 -23.49 -8.19
CA PHE A 411 -15.01 -22.51 -7.30
C PHE A 411 -14.63 -22.69 -5.81
N ILE A 412 -14.51 -23.93 -5.34
CA ILE A 412 -14.13 -24.20 -3.94
C ILE A 412 -12.69 -23.78 -3.69
N GLU A 413 -11.79 -24.07 -4.62
CA GLU A 413 -10.39 -23.67 -4.52
C GLU A 413 -10.24 -22.15 -4.53
N GLU A 414 -11.04 -21.47 -5.36
CA GLU A 414 -11.10 -20.01 -5.43
C GLU A 414 -11.53 -19.40 -4.08
N VAL A 415 -12.59 -19.94 -3.46
CA VAL A 415 -13.04 -19.53 -2.12
C VAL A 415 -11.97 -19.79 -1.05
N ILE A 416 -11.29 -20.95 -1.10
CA ILE A 416 -10.19 -21.27 -0.17
C ILE A 416 -9.02 -20.30 -0.36
N GLY A 417 -8.68 -19.98 -1.62
CA GLY A 417 -7.65 -19.01 -1.98
C GLY A 417 -7.97 -17.63 -1.42
N GLN A 418 -9.22 -17.19 -1.60
CA GLN A 418 -9.70 -15.91 -1.07
C GLN A 418 -9.66 -15.87 0.46
N TYR A 419 -10.06 -16.96 1.13
CA TYR A 419 -9.96 -17.08 2.58
C TYR A 419 -8.51 -16.98 3.07
N LYS A 420 -7.57 -17.69 2.42
CA LYS A 420 -6.14 -17.62 2.77
C LYS A 420 -5.58 -16.22 2.58
N GLN A 421 -6.01 -15.47 1.57
CA GLN A 421 -5.62 -14.07 1.38
C GLN A 421 -6.12 -13.19 2.54
N LEU A 422 -7.41 -13.27 2.89
CA LEU A 422 -7.98 -12.52 4.02
C LEU A 422 -7.33 -12.92 5.36
N GLN A 423 -6.99 -14.20 5.53
CA GLN A 423 -6.27 -14.68 6.72
C GLN A 423 -4.90 -14.02 6.86
N ARG A 424 -4.12 -13.89 5.77
CA ARG A 424 -2.82 -13.18 5.79
C ARG A 424 -2.98 -11.72 6.19
N TRP A 425 -3.98 -11.03 5.64
CA TRP A 425 -4.29 -9.65 6.01
C TRP A 425 -4.67 -9.51 7.49
N ALA A 426 -5.44 -10.46 8.04
CA ALA A 426 -5.79 -10.47 9.47
C ALA A 426 -4.56 -10.65 10.37
N TRP A 427 -3.64 -11.56 9.99
CA TRP A 427 -2.35 -11.72 10.66
C TRP A 427 -1.51 -10.45 10.61
N GLY A 428 -1.57 -9.70 9.51
CA GLY A 428 -0.89 -8.42 9.37
C GLY A 428 -1.25 -7.43 10.48
N GLY A 429 -2.51 -7.35 10.88
CA GLY A 429 -2.94 -6.54 12.03
C GLY A 429 -2.42 -7.02 13.38
N VAL A 430 -2.44 -8.34 13.59
CA VAL A 430 -1.92 -9.00 14.81
C VAL A 430 -0.44 -8.70 15.01
N GLU A 431 0.33 -8.60 13.92
CA GLU A 431 1.75 -8.28 13.96
C GLU A 431 2.02 -6.75 13.99
N ALA A 432 1.27 -5.97 13.23
CA ALA A 432 1.44 -4.52 13.14
C ALA A 432 1.07 -3.80 14.45
N PHE A 433 0.07 -4.28 15.18
CA PHE A 433 -0.39 -3.65 16.42
C PHE A 433 0.66 -3.60 17.54
N PRO A 434 1.26 -4.73 17.98
CA PRO A 434 2.31 -4.72 18.98
C PRO A 434 3.57 -3.98 18.49
N TYR A 435 3.91 -4.09 17.20
CA TYR A 435 5.03 -3.39 16.61
C TYR A 435 4.85 -1.87 16.71
N MET A 436 3.72 -1.34 16.22
CA MET A 436 3.40 0.10 16.29
C MET A 436 3.31 0.58 17.75
N TYR A 437 2.67 -0.20 18.63
CA TYR A 437 2.58 0.14 20.05
C TYR A 437 3.96 0.30 20.68
N LYS A 438 4.86 -0.66 20.45
CA LYS A 438 6.22 -0.61 20.96
C LYS A 438 6.97 0.60 20.38
N LYS A 439 6.90 0.81 19.06
CA LYS A 439 7.53 1.95 18.38
C LYS A 439 7.07 3.30 18.93
N PHE A 440 5.80 3.44 19.29
CA PHE A 440 5.23 4.71 19.73
C PHE A 440 5.36 4.99 21.24
N PHE A 441 5.23 3.96 22.07
CA PHE A 441 5.09 4.16 23.52
C PHE A 441 6.27 3.65 24.33
N ILE A 442 7.00 2.66 23.83
CA ILE A 442 8.10 2.02 24.55
C ILE A 442 9.45 2.59 24.08
N GLU A 443 9.68 2.64 22.77
CA GLU A 443 10.94 3.11 22.21
C GLU A 443 11.11 4.64 22.40
N PRO A 444 12.33 5.12 22.73
CA PRO A 444 12.57 6.56 22.94
C PRO A 444 12.21 7.42 21.72
N ALA A 445 12.50 6.96 20.50
CA ALA A 445 12.23 7.70 19.27
C ALA A 445 10.74 7.99 19.07
N GLY A 446 9.84 7.08 19.48
CA GLY A 446 8.40 7.29 19.38
C GLY A 446 7.87 8.40 20.29
N LYS A 447 8.59 8.75 21.37
CA LYS A 447 8.15 9.77 22.32
C LYS A 447 8.16 11.18 21.74
N ASN A 448 8.93 11.40 20.67
CA ASN A 448 8.92 12.66 19.91
C ASN A 448 7.59 12.87 19.17
N ILE A 449 6.87 11.79 18.85
CA ILE A 449 5.58 11.88 18.17
C ILE A 449 4.53 12.43 19.14
N PRO A 450 3.78 13.48 18.76
CA PRO A 450 2.68 14.00 19.55
C PRO A 450 1.72 12.89 20.00
N LEU A 451 1.35 12.87 21.29
CA LEU A 451 0.52 11.80 21.87
C LEU A 451 -0.79 11.59 21.10
N ARG A 452 -1.41 12.68 20.63
CA ARG A 452 -2.62 12.65 19.79
C ARG A 452 -2.42 11.82 18.51
N ILE A 453 -1.27 11.97 17.85
CA ILE A 453 -0.95 11.23 16.62
C ILE A 453 -0.75 9.74 16.94
N ARG A 454 -0.01 9.43 18.02
CA ARG A 454 0.21 8.05 18.47
C ARG A 454 -1.10 7.33 18.79
N LEU A 455 -1.95 7.95 19.60
CA LEU A 455 -3.26 7.39 19.98
C LEU A 455 -4.17 7.24 18.77
N ARG A 456 -4.18 8.21 17.84
CA ARG A 456 -4.98 8.15 16.61
C ARG A 456 -4.61 6.93 15.76
N TRP A 457 -3.34 6.74 15.45
CA TRP A 457 -2.91 5.63 14.58
C TRP A 457 -3.11 4.26 15.22
N ILE A 458 -2.86 4.14 16.52
CA ILE A 458 -3.13 2.92 17.28
C ILE A 458 -4.63 2.62 17.31
N TYR A 459 -5.47 3.63 17.51
CA TYR A 459 -6.92 3.49 17.45
C TYR A 459 -7.40 3.12 16.04
N LEU A 460 -6.85 3.72 14.97
CA LEU A 460 -7.21 3.39 13.59
C LEU A 460 -6.88 1.93 13.28
N LEU A 461 -5.68 1.47 13.63
CA LEU A 461 -5.29 0.08 13.43
C LEU A 461 -6.15 -0.89 14.26
N PHE A 462 -6.35 -0.57 15.55
CA PHE A 462 -7.18 -1.36 16.45
C PHE A 462 -8.61 -1.46 15.94
N SER A 463 -9.24 -0.31 15.69
CA SER A 463 -10.63 -0.23 15.28
C SER A 463 -10.84 -0.96 13.96
N ASN A 464 -9.96 -0.80 12.96
CA ASN A 464 -10.09 -1.52 11.69
C ASN A 464 -10.08 -3.05 11.90
N HIS A 465 -9.15 -3.61 12.68
CA HIS A 465 -9.07 -5.06 12.89
C HIS A 465 -10.14 -5.61 13.83
N PHE A 466 -10.45 -4.88 14.90
CA PHE A 466 -11.53 -5.24 15.82
C PHE A 466 -12.87 -5.32 15.10
N PHE A 467 -13.18 -4.29 14.31
CA PHE A 467 -14.43 -4.22 13.56
C PHE A 467 -14.48 -5.22 12.41
N TRP A 468 -13.35 -5.45 11.73
CA TRP A 468 -13.29 -6.42 10.64
C TRP A 468 -13.53 -7.87 11.15
N SER A 469 -13.07 -8.19 12.35
CA SER A 469 -13.29 -9.51 12.97
C SER A 469 -14.65 -9.67 13.65
N SER A 470 -15.20 -8.63 14.27
CA SER A 470 -16.45 -8.72 15.05
C SER A 470 -17.72 -8.49 14.22
N SER A 471 -17.69 -7.60 13.23
CA SER A 471 -18.89 -7.24 12.44
C SER A 471 -19.53 -8.40 11.70
N PRO A 472 -18.80 -9.26 10.96
CA PRO A 472 -19.43 -10.37 10.26
C PRO A 472 -20.23 -11.25 11.23
N VAL A 473 -19.65 -11.57 12.39
CA VAL A 473 -20.31 -12.37 13.43
C VAL A 473 -21.55 -11.68 13.99
N LEU A 474 -21.46 -10.38 14.30
CA LEU A 474 -22.58 -9.63 14.88
C LEU A 474 -23.72 -9.39 13.89
N PHE A 475 -23.40 -9.15 12.61
CA PHE A 475 -24.44 -9.00 11.59
C PHE A 475 -25.07 -10.33 11.22
N SER A 476 -24.29 -11.41 11.16
CA SER A 476 -24.82 -12.76 10.91
C SER A 476 -25.62 -13.32 12.08
N LEU A 477 -25.17 -13.16 13.33
CA LEU A 477 -25.85 -13.72 14.52
C LEU A 477 -26.88 -12.76 15.15
N GLY A 478 -26.71 -11.45 15.02
CA GLY A 478 -27.59 -10.44 15.63
C GLY A 478 -29.03 -10.53 15.14
N LEU A 479 -29.24 -10.96 13.90
CA LEU A 479 -30.56 -11.23 13.31
C LEU A 479 -31.30 -12.42 13.94
N PHE A 480 -30.57 -13.43 14.42
CA PHE A 480 -31.15 -14.69 14.87
C PHE A 480 -31.15 -14.86 16.39
N THR A 481 -30.24 -14.19 17.10
CA THR A 481 -30.07 -14.36 18.56
C THR A 481 -31.27 -13.90 19.37
N SER A 482 -31.97 -12.83 18.97
CA SER A 482 -33.18 -12.36 19.68
C SER A 482 -34.37 -13.31 19.55
N ASN A 483 -34.53 -13.96 18.39
CA ASN A 483 -35.68 -14.80 18.09
C ASN A 483 -35.49 -16.26 18.53
N ILE A 484 -34.27 -16.80 18.47
CA ILE A 484 -33.98 -18.19 18.83
C ILE A 484 -33.97 -18.40 20.35
N TRP A 485 -33.45 -17.44 21.13
CA TRP A 485 -33.14 -17.68 22.55
C TRP A 485 -34.25 -17.23 23.52
N ARG A 486 -35.17 -16.34 23.12
CA ARG A 486 -36.38 -16.02 23.91
C ARG A 486 -37.57 -15.63 23.03
N PRO A 487 -38.57 -16.51 22.83
CA PRO A 487 -39.82 -16.18 22.12
C PRO A 487 -40.57 -14.97 22.70
N LYS A 488 -40.39 -14.69 24.01
CA LYS A 488 -40.97 -13.52 24.71
C LYS A 488 -40.33 -12.17 24.35
N PHE A 489 -39.22 -12.14 23.61
CA PHE A 489 -38.59 -10.89 23.16
C PHE A 489 -39.12 -10.41 21.80
N SER A 490 -39.68 -11.32 20.99
CA SER A 490 -40.31 -11.05 19.69
C SER A 490 -41.38 -9.94 19.71
N PRO A 491 -42.25 -9.77 20.74
CA PRO A 491 -43.26 -8.73 20.75
C PRO A 491 -42.80 -7.39 21.35
N THR A 492 -41.52 -7.21 21.70
CA THR A 492 -41.03 -5.95 22.27
C THR A 492 -40.75 -4.91 21.17
N SER A 493 -41.03 -3.63 21.45
CA SER A 493 -40.77 -2.51 20.52
C SER A 493 -39.30 -2.38 20.12
N ASN A 494 -38.37 -2.80 20.99
CA ASN A 494 -36.94 -2.83 20.69
C ASN A 494 -36.58 -3.98 19.75
N SER A 495 -37.22 -5.14 19.84
CA SER A 495 -37.03 -6.25 18.90
C SER A 495 -37.52 -5.88 17.49
N SER A 496 -38.67 -5.22 17.38
CA SER A 496 -39.18 -4.75 16.08
C SER A 496 -38.27 -3.68 15.46
N LYS A 497 -37.75 -2.74 16.26
CA LYS A 497 -36.76 -1.76 15.81
C LYS A 497 -35.43 -2.39 15.39
N LEU A 498 -34.96 -3.40 16.13
CA LEU A 498 -33.75 -4.14 15.80
C LEU A 498 -33.92 -4.88 14.46
N SER A 499 -34.97 -5.69 14.32
CA SER A 499 -35.28 -6.40 13.08
C SER A 499 -35.44 -5.45 11.88
N TYR A 500 -36.08 -4.30 12.08
CA TYR A 500 -36.18 -3.26 11.04
C TYR A 500 -34.80 -2.70 10.66
N ILE A 501 -33.97 -2.31 11.63
CA ILE A 501 -32.60 -1.80 11.36
C ILE A 501 -31.76 -2.85 10.64
N PHE A 502 -31.82 -4.11 11.05
CA PHE A 502 -31.06 -5.17 10.39
C PHE A 502 -31.61 -5.51 8.99
N SER A 503 -32.92 -5.39 8.75
CA SER A 503 -33.50 -5.58 7.41
C SER A 503 -32.96 -4.59 6.37
N ILE A 504 -32.57 -3.37 6.80
CA ILE A 504 -31.91 -2.37 5.95
C ILE A 504 -30.55 -2.88 5.45
N PHE A 505 -29.85 -3.73 6.23
CA PHE A 505 -28.54 -4.26 5.88
C PHE A 505 -28.59 -5.57 5.07
N CYS A 506 -29.75 -6.25 4.96
CA CYS A 506 -29.88 -7.55 4.29
C CYS A 506 -30.70 -7.54 3.00
N HIS A 507 -31.29 -6.40 2.62
CA HIS A 507 -32.12 -6.28 1.40
C HIS A 507 -31.42 -5.69 0.17
N HIS A 508 -30.09 -5.63 0.17
CA HIS A 508 -29.25 -5.26 -0.97
C HIS A 508 -28.10 -6.25 -1.09
#